data_AF-A0A267EIR8-F1
#
_entry.id   AF-A0A267EIR8-F1
#
_cell.length_a   1.000
_cell.length_b   1.000
_cell.length_c   1.000
_cell.angle_alpha   90.00
_cell.angle_beta   90.00
_cell.angle_gamma   90.00
#
_symmetry.space_group_name_H-M   'P 1'
#
loop_
_entity.id
_entity.type
_entity.pdbx_description
1 polymer ?
#
loop_
_entity_poly.entity_id
_entity_poly.type
_entity_poly.pdbx_seq_one_letter_code
_entity_poly.pdbx_strand_id
1 'polypeptide(L)'
;PKMTTLLFDNLSLLGFSPGNLDQITSVKYSLKTLPKLVQMFRFQHRLYLFLFDKIDPKKAAKDFKHLQELLDKSSELEFKKLLKQWLLNLRDSAGLPRLMPRYFVSPRLCDLVELFLCLSLHALLLDQQRLFGGSFRLFL
;
A
#
# COMPACT_ATOMS: atom_id res chain seq x y z
N PRO A 1 4.10 -8.05 -15.92
CA PRO A 1 5.47 -8.44 -15.55
C PRO A 1 6.34 -7.27 -15.06
N LYS A 2 6.61 -6.25 -15.89
CA LYS A 2 7.50 -5.12 -15.51
C LYS A 2 7.01 -4.32 -14.29
N MET A 3 5.72 -3.96 -14.23
CA MET A 3 5.18 -3.20 -13.08
C MET A 3 5.21 -3.99 -11.77
N THR A 4 5.01 -5.31 -11.84
CA THR A 4 5.09 -6.20 -10.67
C THR A 4 6.52 -6.28 -10.14
N THR A 5 7.52 -6.33 -11.03
CA THR A 5 8.94 -6.27 -10.64
C THR A 5 9.26 -4.96 -9.95
N LEU A 6 8.90 -3.83 -10.55
CA LEU A 6 9.12 -2.51 -9.93
C LEU A 6 8.42 -2.37 -8.57
N LEU A 7 7.19 -2.87 -8.44
CA LEU A 7 6.50 -2.88 -7.15
C LEU A 7 7.26 -3.74 -6.14
N PHE A 8 7.69 -4.95 -6.50
CA PHE A 8 8.46 -5.81 -5.62
C PHE A 8 9.76 -5.15 -5.15
N ASP A 9 10.48 -4.51 -6.06
CA ASP A 9 11.72 -3.80 -5.78
C ASP A 9 11.47 -2.62 -4.83
N ASN A 10 10.45 -1.79 -5.10
CA ASN A 10 10.08 -0.68 -4.22
C ASN A 10 9.74 -1.15 -2.80
N LEU A 11 8.95 -2.22 -2.69
CA LEU A 11 8.59 -2.81 -1.39
C LEU A 11 9.82 -3.33 -0.66
N SER A 12 10.74 -3.97 -1.39
CA SER A 12 12.00 -4.46 -0.81
C SER A 12 12.87 -3.31 -0.30
N LEU A 13 12.98 -2.21 -1.05
CA LEU A 13 13.71 -1.01 -0.65
C LEU A 13 13.11 -0.33 0.59
N LEU A 14 11.78 -0.30 0.70
CA LEU A 14 11.09 0.21 1.90
C LEU A 14 11.23 -0.70 3.12
N GLY A 15 11.81 -1.89 2.96
CA GLY A 15 11.92 -2.91 4.00
C GLY A 15 10.60 -3.62 4.28
N PHE A 16 9.73 -3.76 3.29
CA PHE A 16 8.48 -4.50 3.45
C PHE A 16 8.76 -5.96 3.76
N SER A 17 8.32 -6.39 4.94
CA SER A 17 8.25 -7.79 5.32
C SER A 17 6.79 -8.17 5.46
N PRO A 18 6.32 -9.23 4.77
CA PRO A 18 4.96 -9.73 4.93
C PRO A 18 4.71 -10.34 6.32
N GLY A 19 5.76 -10.50 7.16
CA GLY A 19 5.65 -11.09 8.49
C GLY A 19 5.07 -12.52 8.42
N ASN A 20 4.06 -12.80 9.24
CA ASN A 20 3.40 -14.11 9.29
C ASN A 20 2.39 -14.37 8.15
N LEU A 21 2.26 -13.49 7.16
CA LEU A 21 1.35 -13.69 6.02
C LEU A 21 1.62 -15.01 5.28
N ASP A 22 2.88 -15.44 5.19
CA ASP A 22 3.25 -16.71 4.58
C ASP A 22 2.60 -17.90 5.32
N GLN A 23 2.48 -17.82 6.66
CA GLN A 23 1.84 -18.84 7.49
C GLN A 23 0.31 -18.82 7.35
N ILE A 24 -0.28 -17.63 7.21
CA ILE A 24 -1.74 -17.44 7.14
C ILE A 24 -2.29 -17.74 5.73
N THR A 25 -1.52 -17.45 4.68
CA THR A 25 -1.97 -17.58 3.29
C THR A 25 -1.47 -18.85 2.61
N SER A 26 -0.49 -19.54 3.20
CA SER A 26 0.26 -20.65 2.58
C SER A 26 0.93 -20.28 1.25
N VAL A 27 1.06 -18.98 0.96
CA VAL A 27 1.70 -18.47 -0.26
C VAL A 27 2.91 -17.66 0.17
N LYS A 28 4.10 -18.22 -0.07
CA LYS A 28 5.37 -17.55 0.21
C LYS A 28 5.48 -16.25 -0.58
N TYR A 29 5.83 -15.15 0.07
CA TYR A 29 6.12 -13.88 -0.60
C TYR A 29 7.35 -13.96 -1.51
N SER A 30 7.14 -13.62 -2.78
CA SER A 30 8.18 -13.57 -3.81
C SER A 30 7.68 -12.77 -5.00
N LEU A 31 8.59 -12.35 -5.88
CA LEU A 31 8.21 -11.70 -7.14
C LEU A 31 7.20 -12.53 -7.96
N LYS A 32 7.36 -13.86 -7.99
CA LYS A 32 6.49 -14.77 -8.74
C LYS A 32 5.08 -14.85 -8.16
N THR A 33 4.95 -14.78 -6.84
CA THR A 33 3.68 -14.92 -6.12
C THR A 33 2.99 -13.58 -5.85
N LEU A 34 3.71 -12.46 -5.97
CA LEU A 34 3.18 -11.11 -5.73
C LEU A 34 1.87 -10.80 -6.48
N PRO A 35 1.69 -11.15 -7.78
CA PRO A 35 0.42 -10.92 -8.46
C PRO A 35 -0.78 -11.57 -7.75
N LYS A 36 -0.62 -12.82 -7.31
CA LYS A 36 -1.65 -13.56 -6.58
C LYS A 36 -1.90 -12.94 -5.21
N LEU A 37 -0.83 -12.61 -4.49
CA LEU A 37 -0.90 -12.00 -3.16
C LEU A 37 -1.61 -10.64 -3.21
N VAL A 38 -1.29 -9.79 -4.18
CA VAL A 38 -1.93 -8.47 -4.37
C VAL A 38 -3.44 -8.58 -4.52
N GLN A 39 -3.97 -9.66 -5.09
CA GLN A 39 -5.42 -9.86 -5.19
C GLN A 39 -6.07 -10.33 -3.88
N MET A 40 -5.29 -10.78 -2.90
CA MET A 40 -5.80 -11.22 -1.61
C MET A 40 -6.02 -10.02 -0.70
N PHE A 41 -7.26 -9.81 -0.27
CA PHE A 41 -7.64 -8.66 0.58
C PHE A 41 -6.79 -8.54 1.85
N ARG A 42 -6.46 -9.67 2.52
CA ARG A 42 -5.58 -9.65 3.71
C ARG A 42 -4.18 -9.13 3.43
N PHE A 43 -3.62 -9.47 2.27
CA PHE A 43 -2.32 -8.95 1.84
C PHE A 43 -2.43 -7.46 1.50
N GLN A 44 -3.48 -7.05 0.78
CA GLN A 44 -3.75 -5.64 0.49
C GLN A 44 -3.84 -4.82 1.76
N HIS A 45 -4.58 -5.29 2.77
CA HIS A 45 -4.73 -4.64 4.07
C HIS A 45 -3.38 -4.40 4.73
N ARG A 46 -2.55 -5.44 4.87
CA ARG A 46 -1.20 -5.32 5.44
C ARG A 46 -0.31 -4.38 4.65
N LEU A 47 -0.39 -4.45 3.32
CA LEU A 47 0.38 -3.59 2.43
C LEU A 47 -0.02 -2.11 2.56
N TYR A 48 -1.33 -1.81 2.67
CA TYR A 48 -1.80 -0.45 2.91
C TYR A 48 -1.34 0.08 4.26
N LEU A 49 -1.46 -0.70 5.34
CA LEU A 49 -1.00 -0.28 6.67
C LEU A 49 0.49 0.06 6.65
N PHE A 50 1.30 -0.80 6.02
CA PHE A 50 2.73 -0.57 5.86
C PHE A 50 3.02 0.71 5.06
N LEU A 51 2.40 0.88 3.90
CA LEU A 51 2.66 2.05 3.04
C LEU A 51 2.18 3.35 3.71
N PHE A 52 1.04 3.34 4.39
CA PHE A 52 0.53 4.50 5.12
C PHE A 52 1.39 4.87 6.32
N ASP A 53 1.94 3.89 7.03
CA ASP A 53 2.93 4.13 8.08
C ASP A 53 4.21 4.77 7.51
N LYS A 54 4.68 4.31 6.34
CA LYS A 54 5.81 4.95 5.64
C LYS A 54 5.50 6.36 5.14
N ILE A 55 4.24 6.68 4.81
CA ILE A 55 3.85 8.01 4.30
C ILE A 55 3.63 9.01 5.44
N ASP A 56 2.82 8.66 6.44
CA ASP A 56 2.55 9.49 7.61
C ASP A 56 2.34 8.61 8.85
N PRO A 57 3.42 8.29 9.60
CA PRO A 57 3.35 7.35 10.71
C PRO A 57 2.47 7.86 11.85
N LYS A 58 2.43 9.18 12.08
CA LYS A 58 1.62 9.77 13.16
C LYS A 58 0.14 9.61 12.87
N LYS A 59 -0.28 9.93 11.64
CA LYS A 59 -1.68 9.80 11.23
C LYS A 59 -2.07 8.34 11.09
N ALA A 60 -1.21 7.48 10.52
CA ALA A 60 -1.48 6.06 10.36
C ALA A 60 -1.69 5.37 11.72
N ALA A 61 -0.81 5.67 12.69
CA ALA A 61 -0.94 5.14 14.05
C ALA A 61 -2.22 5.59 14.76
N LYS A 62 -2.72 6.81 14.47
CA LYS A 62 -3.98 7.32 15.00
C LYS A 62 -5.19 6.66 14.34
N ASP A 63 -5.24 6.67 13.01
CA ASP A 63 -6.43 6.27 12.25
C ASP A 63 -6.60 4.75 12.20
N PHE A 64 -5.51 3.97 12.19
CA PHE A 64 -5.55 2.51 12.03
C PHE A 64 -5.17 1.73 13.29
N LYS A 65 -5.10 2.38 14.47
CA LYS A 65 -4.71 1.72 15.73
C LYS A 65 -5.48 0.43 16.01
N HIS A 66 -6.81 0.48 15.83
CA HIS A 66 -7.72 -0.64 16.10
C HIS A 66 -7.99 -1.52 14.86
N LEU A 67 -7.37 -1.19 13.74
CA LEU A 67 -7.57 -1.85 12.45
C LEU A 67 -6.29 -2.56 11.98
N GLN A 68 -5.33 -2.77 12.89
CA GLN A 68 -4.14 -3.58 12.64
C GLN A 68 -4.48 -5.03 12.32
N GLU A 69 -5.62 -5.51 12.84
CA GLU A 69 -6.21 -6.81 12.55
C GLU A 69 -7.69 -6.61 12.21
N LEU A 70 -8.15 -7.26 11.13
CA LEU A 70 -9.55 -7.23 10.71
C LEU A 70 -10.24 -8.49 11.27
N LEU A 71 -10.79 -8.36 12.46
CA LEU A 71 -11.39 -9.49 13.20
C LEU A 71 -12.83 -9.77 12.78
N ASP A 72 -13.53 -8.78 12.20
CA ASP A 72 -14.94 -8.87 11.84
C ASP A 72 -15.29 -8.03 10.60
N LYS A 73 -16.54 -8.15 10.12
CA LYS A 73 -17.01 -7.36 8.96
C LYS A 73 -17.12 -5.86 9.26
N SER A 74 -17.27 -5.47 10.52
CA SER A 74 -17.41 -4.07 10.92
C SER A 74 -16.08 -3.32 10.73
N SER A 75 -15.00 -3.89 11.27
CA SER A 75 -13.62 -3.44 11.10
C SER A 75 -13.19 -3.44 9.62
N GLU A 76 -13.60 -4.42 8.82
CA GLU A 76 -13.37 -4.38 7.36
C GLU A 76 -14.05 -3.16 6.69
N LEU A 77 -15.29 -2.85 7.07
CA LEU A 77 -16.03 -1.72 6.51
C LEU A 77 -15.43 -0.38 6.95
N GLU A 78 -15.04 -0.28 8.21
CA GLU A 78 -14.35 0.89 8.76
C GLU A 78 -13.00 1.11 8.07
N PHE A 79 -12.21 0.06 7.91
CA PHE A 79 -10.96 0.09 7.16
C PHE A 79 -11.18 0.60 5.73
N LYS A 80 -12.18 0.09 5.01
CA LYS A 80 -12.49 0.56 3.65
C LYS A 80 -12.89 2.04 3.60
N LYS A 81 -13.60 2.55 4.62
CA LYS A 81 -13.94 3.99 4.71
C LYS A 81 -12.68 4.85 4.89
N LEU A 82 -11.81 4.49 5.83
CA LEU A 82 -10.56 5.20 6.08
C LEU A 82 -9.60 5.09 4.89
N LEU A 83 -9.48 3.91 4.30
CA LEU A 83 -8.72 3.66 3.09
C LEU A 83 -9.13 4.62 1.97
N LYS A 84 -10.44 4.75 1.71
CA LYS A 84 -10.95 5.67 0.69
C LYS A 84 -10.55 7.12 1.00
N GLN A 85 -10.65 7.57 2.25
CA GLN A 85 -10.24 8.92 2.64
C GLN A 85 -8.74 9.15 2.45
N TRP A 86 -7.91 8.20 2.88
CA TRP A 86 -6.45 8.26 2.70
C TRP A 86 -6.05 8.34 1.24
N LEU A 87 -6.59 7.45 0.39
CA LEU A 87 -6.29 7.46 -1.04
C LEU A 87 -6.76 8.75 -1.73
N LEU A 88 -7.91 9.29 -1.34
CA LEU A 88 -8.38 10.58 -1.89
C LEU A 88 -7.46 11.74 -1.48
N ASN A 89 -6.99 11.77 -0.24
CA ASN A 89 -6.08 12.80 0.26
C ASN A 89 -4.69 12.71 -0.42
N LEU A 90 -4.24 11.50 -0.71
CA LEU A 90 -2.93 11.25 -1.34
C LEU A 90 -2.99 11.33 -2.87
N ARG A 91 -4.17 11.44 -3.48
CA ARG A 91 -4.33 11.30 -4.93
C ARG A 91 -3.37 12.19 -5.71
N ASP A 92 -3.35 13.47 -5.39
CA ASP A 92 -2.58 14.45 -6.14
C ASP A 92 -1.10 14.44 -5.72
N SER A 93 -0.79 14.26 -4.43
CA SER A 93 0.60 14.23 -3.93
C SER A 93 1.37 12.97 -4.28
N ALA A 94 0.69 11.83 -4.40
CA ALA A 94 1.29 10.54 -4.74
C ALA A 94 1.10 10.15 -6.20
N GLY A 95 0.50 11.01 -7.04
CA GLY A 95 0.23 10.72 -8.44
C GLY A 95 -0.63 9.48 -8.64
N LEU A 96 -1.63 9.28 -7.78
CA LEU A 96 -2.49 8.09 -7.84
C LEU A 96 -3.40 8.16 -9.08
N PRO A 97 -3.73 7.01 -9.69
CA PRO A 97 -4.72 6.98 -10.76
C PRO A 97 -6.08 7.48 -10.25
N ARG A 98 -6.94 7.89 -11.17
CA ARG A 98 -8.31 8.31 -10.82
C ARG A 98 -9.03 7.15 -10.11
N LEU A 99 -9.27 7.33 -8.82
CA LEU A 99 -9.88 6.33 -7.94
C LEU A 99 -11.35 6.10 -8.32
N MET A 100 -11.60 5.09 -9.14
CA MET A 100 -12.95 4.66 -9.50
C MET A 100 -13.52 3.71 -8.44
N PRO A 101 -14.86 3.57 -8.32
CA PRO A 101 -15.48 2.63 -7.38
C PRO A 101 -14.94 1.19 -7.46
N ARG A 102 -14.51 0.75 -8.65
CA ARG A 102 -13.93 -0.58 -8.88
C ARG A 102 -12.73 -0.88 -7.99
N TYR A 103 -11.93 0.13 -7.61
CA TYR A 103 -10.76 -0.03 -6.75
C TYR A 103 -11.11 -0.55 -5.35
N PHE A 104 -12.37 -0.36 -4.91
CA PHE A 104 -12.82 -0.69 -3.56
C PHE A 104 -13.76 -1.90 -3.50
N VAL A 105 -14.35 -2.28 -4.64
CA VAL A 105 -15.37 -3.34 -4.73
C VAL A 105 -14.79 -4.62 -5.33
N SER A 106 -14.19 -4.51 -6.51
CA SER A 106 -13.62 -5.65 -7.24
C SER A 106 -12.50 -5.14 -8.16
N PRO A 107 -11.33 -4.84 -7.59
CA PRO A 107 -10.24 -4.24 -8.33
C PRO A 107 -9.55 -5.28 -9.23
N ARG A 108 -9.20 -4.88 -10.46
CA ARG A 108 -8.38 -5.74 -11.34
C ARG A 108 -6.95 -5.76 -10.83
N LEU A 109 -6.21 -6.82 -11.16
CA LEU A 109 -4.80 -6.93 -10.80
C LEU A 109 -3.99 -5.73 -11.30
N CYS A 110 -4.21 -5.29 -12.55
CA CYS A 110 -3.52 -4.12 -13.10
C CYS A 110 -3.78 -2.86 -12.27
N ASP A 111 -5.05 -2.62 -11.93
CA ASP A 111 -5.49 -1.47 -11.14
C ASP A 111 -4.79 -1.46 -9.76
N LEU A 112 -4.72 -2.62 -9.09
CA LEU A 112 -4.04 -2.74 -7.79
C LEU A 112 -2.53 -2.54 -7.89
N VAL A 113 -1.88 -3.17 -8.87
CA VAL A 113 -0.43 -3.07 -9.04
C VAL A 113 -0.03 -1.64 -9.34
N GLU A 114 -0.77 -0.94 -10.20
CA GLU A 114 -0.55 0.49 -10.49
C GLU A 114 -0.72 1.34 -9.23
N LEU A 115 -1.82 1.15 -8.48
CA LEU A 115 -2.08 1.91 -7.25
C LEU A 115 -0.97 1.69 -6.20
N PHE A 116 -0.57 0.45 -5.96
CA PHE A 116 0.51 0.14 -5.02
C PHE A 116 1.86 0.63 -5.51
N LEU A 117 2.10 0.65 -6.82
CA LEU A 117 3.31 1.21 -7.40
C LEU A 117 3.40 2.72 -7.12
N CYS A 118 2.33 3.48 -7.38
CA CYS A 118 2.31 4.91 -7.06
C CYS A 118 2.50 5.18 -5.57
N LEU A 119 1.81 4.43 -4.70
CA LEU A 119 1.95 4.59 -3.24
C LEU A 119 3.35 4.24 -2.75
N SER A 120 3.94 3.13 -3.23
CA SER A 120 5.30 2.72 -2.83
C SER A 120 6.36 3.69 -3.33
N LEU A 121 6.21 4.23 -4.54
CA LEU A 121 7.08 5.28 -5.05
C LEU A 121 6.99 6.54 -4.19
N HIS A 122 5.76 7.00 -3.88
CA HIS A 122 5.57 8.16 -3.02
C HIS A 122 6.18 7.96 -1.62
N ALA A 123 6.00 6.77 -1.03
CA ALA A 123 6.61 6.42 0.24
C ALA A 123 8.14 6.46 0.18
N LEU A 124 8.76 5.95 -0.91
CA LEU A 124 10.20 6.02 -1.11
C LEU A 124 10.69 7.47 -1.21
N LEU A 125 9.99 8.33 -1.94
CA LEU A 125 10.35 9.73 -2.07
C LEU A 125 10.32 10.46 -0.72
N LEU A 126 9.30 10.19 0.10
CA LEU A 126 9.23 10.74 1.46
C LEU A 126 10.34 10.19 2.37
N ASP A 127 10.66 8.90 2.26
CA ASP A 127 11.75 8.28 3.03
C ASP A 127 13.11 8.90 2.67
N GLN A 128 13.38 9.08 1.38
CA GLN A 128 14.57 9.79 0.88
C GLN A 128 14.62 11.24 1.38
N GLN A 129 13.51 11.98 1.32
CA GLN A 129 13.45 13.35 1.84
C GLN A 129 13.76 13.43 3.35
N ARG A 130 13.32 12.45 4.14
CA ARG A 130 13.62 12.37 5.58
C ARG A 130 15.09 12.05 5.84
N LEU A 131 15.66 11.12 5.08
CA LEU A 131 17.06 10.70 5.23
C LEU A 131 18.05 11.80 4.82
N PHE A 132 17.75 12.53 3.74
CA PHE A 132 18.65 13.52 3.16
C PHE A 132 18.29 14.98 3.49
N GLY A 133 17.26 15.21 4.32
CA GLY A 133 16.93 16.52 4.91
C GLY A 133 16.56 17.63 3.93
N GLY A 134 16.25 17.30 2.67
CA GLY A 134 16.14 18.28 1.58
C GLY A 134 14.95 18.04 0.66
N SER A 135 14.27 19.13 0.31
CA SER A 135 13.17 19.18 -0.66
C SER A 135 13.65 18.72 -2.04
N PHE A 136 13.56 17.43 -2.35
CA PHE A 136 13.68 16.93 -3.70
C PHE A 136 12.47 17.41 -4.52
N ARG A 137 12.64 18.53 -5.22
CA ARG A 137 11.82 18.86 -6.39
C ARG A 137 12.22 17.89 -7.49
N LEU A 138 11.49 16.79 -7.61
CA LEU A 138 11.52 16.00 -8.83
C LEU A 138 10.93 16.86 -9.94
N PHE A 139 11.79 17.35 -10.81
CA PHE A 139 11.38 17.72 -12.15
C PHE A 139 11.18 16.41 -12.93
N LEU A 140 9.96 16.26 -13.46
CA LEU A 140 9.45 15.36 -14.51
C LEU A 140 8.32 14.44 -14.03
#